data_AF-A0A7G2JWD7-F1
#
_entry.id   AF-A0A7G2JWD7-F1
#
_cell.length_a   1.000
_cell.length_b   1.000
_cell.length_c   1.000
_cell.angle_alpha   90.00
_cell.angle_beta   90.00
_cell.angle_gamma   90.00
#
_symmetry.space_group_name_H-M   'P 1'
#
loop_
_entity.id
_entity.type
_entity.pdbx_description
1 polymer ?
#
loop_
_entity_poly.entity_id
_entity_poly.type
_entity_poly.pdbx_seq_one_letter_code
_entity_poly.pdbx_strand_id
1 'polypeptide(L)'
;MGYAGLKDRRAVTEQWFCLQMPGMETPDFSQFELEGVEILTVTRHNRKIRTGSLEGNYFDILLRGAEESDELKVRLDFVANFGFPNYFTEQRFGREGHNLTQALRWAQGEIKVKDRKKRSFYLSAARSEIF
;
A
#
# COMPACT_ATOMS: atom_id res chain seq x y z
N MET A 1 6.42 13.41 -9.38
CA MET A 1 5.10 12.87 -8.96
C MET A 1 5.18 12.36 -7.53
N GLY A 2 4.15 12.61 -6.71
CA GLY A 2 3.99 12.07 -5.36
C GLY A 2 2.67 11.33 -5.20
N TYR A 3 2.58 10.47 -4.19
CA TYR A 3 1.39 9.69 -3.83
C TYR A 3 1.49 9.28 -2.36
N ALA A 4 0.37 8.93 -1.74
CA ALA A 4 0.31 8.65 -0.31
C ALA A 4 0.73 7.21 0.04
N GLY A 5 0.55 6.25 -0.85
CA GLY A 5 0.94 4.86 -0.64
C GLY A 5 0.87 4.08 -1.93
N LEU A 6 1.41 2.86 -1.92
CA LEU A 6 1.16 1.91 -3.01
C LEU A 6 -0.24 1.33 -2.85
N LYS A 7 -0.85 0.98 -3.97
CA LYS A 7 -2.15 0.28 -4.05
C LYS A 7 -1.95 -1.07 -4.73
N ASP A 8 -2.87 -1.99 -4.48
CA ASP A 8 -2.76 -3.34 -5.02
C ASP A 8 -2.89 -3.36 -6.53
N ARG A 9 -1.98 -4.10 -7.18
CA ARG A 9 -1.95 -4.21 -8.65
C ARG A 9 -3.14 -5.02 -9.18
N ARG A 10 -3.69 -5.93 -8.38
CA ARG A 10 -4.78 -6.84 -8.75
C ARG A 10 -6.07 -6.46 -8.02
N ALA A 11 -6.48 -5.21 -8.18
CA ALA A 11 -7.70 -4.65 -7.60
C ALA A 11 -8.16 -3.44 -8.43
N VAL A 12 -9.40 -3.02 -8.25
CA VAL A 12 -9.85 -1.68 -8.64
C VAL A 12 -9.52 -0.75 -7.48
N THR A 13 -8.73 0.30 -7.73
CA THR A 13 -8.25 1.18 -6.65
C THR A 13 -8.35 2.64 -7.03
N GLU A 14 -8.81 3.46 -6.09
CA GLU A 14 -8.81 4.91 -6.18
C GLU A 14 -7.66 5.48 -5.34
N GLN A 15 -6.90 6.43 -5.89
CA GLN A 15 -5.85 7.13 -5.14
C GLN A 15 -5.52 8.49 -5.74
N TRP A 16 -4.98 9.36 -4.88
CA TRP A 16 -4.44 10.64 -5.27
C TRP A 16 -3.00 10.55 -5.78
N PHE A 17 -2.76 11.16 -6.94
CA PHE A 17 -1.43 11.51 -7.42
C PHE A 17 -1.21 13.02 -7.32
N CYS A 18 0.04 13.42 -7.10
CA CYS A 18 0.44 14.82 -7.00
C CYS A 18 1.54 15.13 -8.02
N LEU A 19 1.28 16.10 -8.89
CA LEU A 19 2.24 16.65 -9.84
C LEU A 19 2.73 18.01 -9.32
N GLN A 20 4.05 18.23 -9.35
CA GLN A 20 4.62 19.48 -8.90
C GLN A 20 4.64 20.46 -10.08
N MET A 21 3.73 21.43 -10.05
CA MET A 21 3.52 22.38 -11.14
C MET A 21 3.43 23.84 -10.66
N PRO A 22 4.50 24.41 -10.07
CA PRO A 22 4.49 25.79 -9.57
C PRO A 22 4.43 26.78 -10.74
N GLY A 23 3.50 27.74 -10.67
CA GLY A 23 3.39 28.83 -11.66
C GLY A 23 2.92 28.41 -13.06
N MET A 24 2.69 27.12 -13.30
CA MET A 24 2.13 26.62 -14.55
C MET A 24 0.61 26.62 -14.51
N GLU A 25 -0.06 26.61 -15.65
CA GLU A 25 -1.51 26.33 -15.69
C GLU A 25 -1.76 24.83 -15.44
N THR A 26 -2.96 24.49 -14.98
CA THR A 26 -3.38 23.08 -14.86
C THR A 26 -3.65 22.54 -16.27
N PRO A 27 -2.98 21.46 -16.72
CA PRO A 27 -3.28 20.85 -18.01
C PRO A 27 -4.72 20.37 -18.08
N ASP A 28 -5.30 20.38 -19.28
CA ASP A 28 -6.56 19.70 -19.51
C ASP A 28 -6.32 18.18 -19.54
N PHE A 29 -6.84 17.49 -18.51
CA PHE A 29 -6.75 16.03 -18.39
C PHE A 29 -7.93 15.33 -19.07
N SER A 30 -8.89 16.04 -19.66
CA SER A 30 -10.04 15.43 -20.35
C SER A 30 -9.63 14.52 -21.53
N GLN A 31 -8.44 14.76 -22.11
CA GLN A 31 -7.86 13.99 -23.20
C GLN A 31 -6.83 12.95 -22.73
N PHE A 32 -6.61 12.80 -21.43
CA PHE A 32 -5.65 11.82 -20.92
C PHE A 32 -6.24 10.41 -21.05
N GLU A 33 -5.59 9.58 -21.87
CA GLU A 33 -5.96 8.19 -22.05
C GLU A 33 -4.83 7.25 -21.62
N LEU A 34 -5.15 6.31 -20.74
CA LEU A 34 -4.28 5.23 -20.34
C LEU A 34 -5.12 4.00 -20.01
N GLU A 35 -4.82 2.87 -20.63
CA GLU A 35 -5.55 1.63 -20.41
C GLU A 35 -5.59 1.25 -18.92
N GLY A 36 -6.80 0.99 -18.41
CA GLY A 36 -7.03 0.63 -17.01
C GLY A 36 -6.88 1.77 -16.00
N VAL A 37 -6.81 3.02 -16.46
CA VAL A 37 -6.71 4.21 -15.61
C VAL A 37 -7.74 5.25 -16.02
N GLU A 38 -8.44 5.82 -15.04
CA GLU A 38 -9.40 6.90 -15.22
C GLU A 38 -9.04 8.07 -14.28
N ILE A 39 -9.16 9.30 -14.78
CA ILE A 39 -8.98 10.52 -13.97
C ILE A 39 -10.35 10.96 -13.45
N LEU A 40 -10.60 10.71 -12.16
CA LEU A 40 -11.88 11.06 -11.53
C LEU A 40 -11.98 12.54 -11.14
N THR A 41 -10.87 13.15 -10.70
CA THR A 41 -10.86 14.54 -10.21
C THR A 41 -9.46 15.15 -10.33
N VAL A 42 -9.40 16.45 -10.66
CA VAL A 42 -8.17 17.24 -10.71
C VAL A 42 -8.36 18.51 -9.87
N THR A 43 -7.41 18.79 -8.98
CA THR A 43 -7.40 20.01 -8.16
C THR A 43 -5.99 20.48 -7.85
N ARG A 44 -5.83 21.76 -7.46
CA ARG A 44 -4.54 22.32 -7.01
C ARG A 44 -4.41 22.21 -5.50
N HIS A 45 -3.20 21.94 -5.04
CA HIS A 45 -2.89 21.90 -3.61
C HIS A 45 -1.51 22.49 -3.33
N ASN A 46 -1.41 23.28 -2.26
CA ASN A 46 -0.18 23.94 -1.81
C ASN A 46 0.86 23.01 -1.15
N ARG A 47 0.55 21.71 -0.99
CA ARG A 47 1.42 20.74 -0.31
C ARG A 47 1.56 19.49 -1.16
N LYS A 48 2.79 18.99 -1.24
CA LYS A 48 3.09 17.72 -1.89
C LYS A 48 2.52 16.56 -1.07
N ILE A 49 1.85 15.61 -1.73
CA ILE A 49 1.50 14.33 -1.12
C ILE A 49 2.77 13.49 -0.91
N ARG A 50 3.03 13.08 0.34
CA ARG A 50 4.15 12.24 0.73
C ARG A 50 3.67 10.83 1.06
N THR A 51 4.54 9.84 0.92
CA THR A 51 4.26 8.48 1.37
C THR A 51 3.91 8.48 2.87
N GLY A 52 2.84 7.80 3.24
CA GLY A 52 2.27 7.77 4.59
C GLY A 52 1.32 8.92 4.91
N SER A 53 1.12 9.90 4.02
CA SER A 53 0.20 11.01 4.23
C SER A 53 -1.22 10.69 3.76
N LEU A 54 -1.84 9.69 4.38
CA LEU A 54 -3.25 9.31 4.23
C LEU A 54 -3.82 8.93 5.60
N GLU A 55 -5.12 9.15 5.78
CA GLU A 55 -5.84 8.70 6.98
C GLU A 55 -6.02 7.18 6.98
N GLY A 56 -6.40 6.61 5.84
CA GLY A 56 -6.62 5.17 5.68
C GLY A 56 -7.02 4.81 4.25
N ASN A 57 -7.52 3.59 4.08
CA ASN A 57 -8.15 3.15 2.83
C ASN A 57 -9.51 2.54 3.20
N TYR A 58 -10.49 2.79 2.34
CA TYR A 58 -11.76 2.07 2.37
C TYR A 58 -11.65 0.82 1.50
N PHE A 59 -12.22 -0.29 1.96
CA PHE A 59 -12.21 -1.56 1.24
C PHE A 59 -13.64 -2.04 1.05
N ASP A 60 -13.96 -2.39 -0.20
CA ASP A 60 -15.13 -3.20 -0.55
C ASP A 60 -14.62 -4.54 -1.08
N ILE A 61 -14.95 -5.63 -0.38
CA ILE A 61 -14.35 -6.95 -0.60
C ILE A 61 -15.47 -7.96 -0.81
N LEU A 62 -15.46 -8.60 -1.99
CA LEU A 62 -16.33 -9.73 -2.30
C LEU A 62 -15.56 -11.05 -2.16
N LEU A 63 -15.94 -11.85 -1.15
CA LEU A 63 -15.44 -13.22 -1.00
C LEU A 63 -16.29 -14.16 -1.86
N ARG A 64 -15.69 -14.80 -2.87
CA ARG A 64 -16.36 -15.76 -3.75
C ARG A 64 -16.15 -17.18 -3.27
N GLY A 65 -17.20 -18.01 -3.37
CA GLY A 65 -17.14 -19.42 -2.96
C GLY A 65 -17.11 -19.63 -1.44
N ALA A 66 -17.44 -18.60 -0.66
CA ALA A 66 -17.66 -18.77 0.77
C ALA A 66 -18.98 -19.51 1.00
N GLU A 67 -18.93 -20.53 1.86
CA GLU A 67 -20.12 -21.18 2.38
C GLU A 67 -20.57 -20.44 3.64
N GLU A 68 -21.84 -20.05 3.67
CA GLU A 68 -22.43 -19.44 4.85
C GLU A 68 -22.60 -20.51 5.94
N SER A 69 -21.86 -20.35 7.03
CA SER A 69 -21.92 -21.24 8.20
C SER A 69 -22.07 -20.43 9.48
N ASP A 70 -22.55 -21.09 10.54
CA ASP A 70 -22.66 -20.46 11.86
C ASP A 70 -21.29 -19.99 12.37
N GLU A 71 -20.23 -20.76 12.07
CA GLU A 71 -18.86 -20.36 12.41
C GLU A 71 -18.43 -19.08 11.67
N LEU A 72 -18.74 -18.96 10.37
CA LEU A 72 -18.41 -17.76 9.60
C LEU A 72 -19.13 -16.53 10.17
N LYS A 73 -20.42 -16.66 10.51
CA LYS A 73 -21.22 -15.57 11.12
C LYS A 73 -20.60 -15.12 12.45
N VAL A 74 -20.30 -16.07 13.33
CA VAL A 74 -19.65 -15.78 14.62
C VAL A 74 -18.32 -15.05 14.43
N ARG A 75 -17.51 -15.44 13.45
CA ARG A 75 -16.24 -14.77 13.16
C ARG A 75 -16.44 -13.35 12.62
N LEU A 76 -17.39 -13.14 11.70
CA LEU A 76 -17.70 -11.82 11.16
C LEU A 76 -18.23 -10.89 12.25
N ASP A 77 -19.15 -11.38 13.10
CA ASP A 77 -19.67 -10.63 14.24
C ASP A 77 -18.56 -10.29 15.24
N PHE A 78 -17.63 -11.21 15.48
CA PHE A 78 -16.46 -10.94 16.33
C PHE A 78 -15.60 -9.80 15.74
N VAL A 79 -15.28 -9.87 14.44
CA VAL A 79 -14.48 -8.83 13.76
C VAL A 79 -15.19 -7.48 13.78
N ALA A 80 -16.51 -7.46 13.60
CA ALA A 80 -17.29 -6.22 13.64
C ALA A 80 -17.27 -5.54 15.02
N ASN A 81 -17.30 -6.33 16.10
CA ASN A 81 -17.38 -5.81 17.47
C ASN A 81 -16.00 -5.56 18.11
N PHE A 82 -15.00 -6.38 17.80
CA PHE A 82 -13.71 -6.38 18.49
C PHE A 82 -12.51 -6.09 17.56
N GLY A 83 -12.75 -6.04 16.25
CA GLY A 83 -11.69 -5.88 15.26
C GLY A 83 -10.86 -7.14 15.06
N PHE A 84 -9.63 -6.96 14.59
CA PHE A 84 -8.70 -8.04 14.31
C PHE A 84 -7.27 -7.60 14.65
N PRO A 85 -6.33 -8.54 14.86
CA PRO A 85 -4.93 -8.20 15.09
C PRO A 85 -4.33 -7.41 13.92
N ASN A 86 -3.67 -6.30 14.22
CA ASN A 86 -3.12 -5.36 13.21
C ASN A 86 -1.78 -5.83 12.62
N TYR A 87 -1.73 -7.07 12.12
CA TYR A 87 -0.49 -7.65 11.60
C TYR A 87 -0.06 -7.06 10.27
N PHE A 88 1.25 -7.08 10.04
CA PHE A 88 1.80 -6.92 8.70
C PHE A 88 1.61 -8.23 7.92
N THR A 89 1.05 -8.14 6.72
CA THR A 89 0.83 -9.31 5.85
C THR A 89 2.09 -9.73 5.12
N GLU A 90 2.08 -10.92 4.51
CA GLU A 90 3.19 -11.50 3.73
C GLU A 90 3.79 -10.53 2.70
N GLN A 91 2.94 -9.70 2.07
CA GLN A 91 3.35 -8.68 1.11
C GLN A 91 4.42 -7.71 1.68
N ARG A 92 4.39 -7.45 3.00
CA ARG A 92 5.37 -6.59 3.69
C ARG A 92 6.79 -7.16 3.63
N PHE A 93 6.91 -8.48 3.65
CA PHE A 93 8.17 -9.20 3.70
C PHE A 93 8.75 -9.49 2.30
N GLY A 94 8.11 -8.98 1.25
CA GLY A 94 8.51 -9.20 -0.14
C GLY A 94 8.09 -10.57 -0.65
N ARG A 95 8.31 -10.82 -1.94
CA ARG A 95 7.99 -12.10 -2.56
C ARG A 95 8.70 -13.22 -1.81
N GLU A 96 7.95 -14.21 -1.34
CA GLU A 96 8.48 -15.39 -0.62
C GLU A 96 9.37 -14.99 0.58
N GLY A 97 9.05 -13.88 1.26
CA GLY A 97 9.79 -13.42 2.44
C GLY A 97 11.19 -12.83 2.13
N HIS A 98 11.51 -12.59 0.85
CA HIS A 98 12.85 -12.18 0.42
C HIS A 98 13.40 -10.95 1.17
N ASN A 99 12.57 -9.95 1.46
CA ASN A 99 13.03 -8.76 2.16
C ASN A 99 13.44 -9.07 3.60
N LEU A 100 12.73 -9.98 4.27
CA LEU A 100 13.07 -10.42 5.62
C LEU A 100 14.35 -11.24 5.63
N THR A 101 14.48 -12.20 4.72
CA THR A 101 15.71 -12.99 4.56
C THR A 101 16.93 -12.10 4.32
N GLN A 102 16.82 -11.12 3.43
CA GLN A 102 17.92 -10.19 3.16
C GLN A 102 18.20 -9.26 4.34
N ALA A 103 17.18 -8.89 5.11
CA ALA A 103 17.37 -8.12 6.34
C ALA A 103 18.19 -8.90 7.38
N LEU A 104 17.89 -10.20 7.57
CA LEU A 104 18.63 -11.08 8.49
C LEU A 104 20.09 -11.24 8.07
N ARG A 105 20.33 -11.55 6.79
CA ARG A 105 21.70 -11.68 6.23
C ARG A 105 22.49 -10.38 6.37
N TRP A 106 21.83 -9.23 6.19
CA TRP A 106 22.49 -7.95 6.38
C TRP A 106 22.81 -7.70 7.86
N ALA A 107 21.90 -8.02 8.78
CA ALA A 107 22.14 -7.91 10.23
C ALA A 107 23.29 -8.81 10.71
N GLN A 108 23.46 -9.99 10.08
CA GLN A 108 24.57 -10.92 10.33
C GLN A 108 25.90 -10.49 9.66
N GLY A 109 25.90 -9.42 8.86
CA GLY A 109 27.10 -8.93 8.17
C GLY A 109 27.49 -9.71 6.91
N GLU A 110 26.66 -10.66 6.45
CA GLU A 110 26.93 -11.48 5.27
C GLU A 110 26.87 -10.68 3.96
N ILE A 111 26.06 -9.62 3.94
CA ILE A 111 25.86 -8.77 2.77
C ILE A 111 26.05 -7.29 3.11
N LYS A 112 26.45 -6.49 2.12
CA LYS A 112 26.44 -5.03 2.19
C LYS A 112 25.34 -4.48 1.30
N VAL A 113 24.49 -3.60 1.85
CA VAL A 113 23.37 -3.00 1.11
C VAL A 113 23.67 -1.52 0.81
N LYS A 114 24.18 -1.25 -0.39
CA LYS A 114 24.49 0.13 -0.84
C LYS A 114 23.24 0.86 -1.34
N ASP A 115 22.31 0.13 -1.96
CA ASP A 115 21.08 0.69 -2.51
C ASP A 115 20.14 1.14 -1.38
N ARG A 116 19.84 2.45 -1.34
CA ARG A 116 19.01 3.07 -0.29
C ARG A 116 17.57 2.52 -0.29
N LYS A 117 17.02 2.19 -1.46
CA LYS A 117 15.64 1.69 -1.59
C LYS A 117 15.56 0.25 -1.07
N LYS A 118 16.50 -0.62 -1.46
CA LYS A 118 16.60 -1.98 -0.89
C LYS A 118 16.80 -1.94 0.62
N ARG A 119 17.68 -1.06 1.09
CA ARG A 119 17.90 -0.84 2.53
C ARG A 119 16.60 -0.50 3.25
N SER A 120 15.80 0.41 2.69
CA SER A 120 14.50 0.78 3.25
C SER A 120 13.52 -0.39 3.32
N PHE A 121 13.48 -1.25 2.29
CA PHE A 121 12.61 -2.44 2.31
C PHE A 121 13.03 -3.45 3.36
N TYR A 122 14.32 -3.74 3.48
CA TYR A 122 14.83 -4.70 4.46
C TYR A 122 14.61 -4.22 5.90
N LEU A 123 14.91 -2.95 6.19
CA LEU A 123 14.60 -2.37 7.49
C LEU A 123 13.10 -2.39 7.78
N SER A 124 12.26 -2.11 6.77
CA SER A 124 10.81 -2.19 6.92
C SER A 124 10.34 -3.61 7.23
N ALA A 125 10.93 -4.64 6.61
CA ALA A 125 10.56 -6.03 6.86
C ALA A 125 10.97 -6.45 8.29
N ALA A 126 12.21 -6.17 8.70
CA ALA A 126 12.70 -6.52 10.04
C ALA A 126 11.86 -5.91 11.17
N ARG A 127 11.53 -4.62 11.10
CA ARG A 127 10.67 -3.98 12.12
C ARG A 127 9.23 -4.47 12.11
N SER A 128 8.76 -5.02 10.99
CA SER A 128 7.40 -5.56 10.86
C SER A 128 7.31 -6.96 11.45
N GLU A 129 8.41 -7.73 11.44
CA GLU A 129 8.51 -9.07 12.04
C GLU A 129 8.53 -9.01 13.57
N ILE A 130 9.11 -7.95 14.13
CA ILE A 130 9.22 -7.74 15.59
C ILE A 130 7.89 -7.24 16.19
N PHE A 131 7.03 -6.62 15.37
CA PHE A 131 5.76 -6.04 15.79
C PHE A 131 4.71 -7.14 16.03
#